data_AF-A0A9X1F891-F1
#
_entry.id   AF-A0A9X1F891-F1
#
_cell.length_a   1.000
_cell.length_b   1.000
_cell.length_c   1.000
_cell.angle_alpha   90.00
_cell.angle_beta   90.00
_cell.angle_gamma   90.00
#
_symmetry.space_group_name_H-M   'P 1'
#
loop_
_entity.id
_entity.type
_entity.pdbx_description
1 polymer ?
#
loop_
_entity_poly.entity_id
_entity_poly.type
_entity_poly.pdbx_seq_one_letter_code
_entity_poly.pdbx_strand_id
1 'polypeptide(L)'
;MRALYTTILCMLLLACGDSKKEDNQTYLPESNGKLNHISVVVDNILWENSVGESIRTIFAAPLTGLPVDEPMFNLKQIPPQVFDGFTTRSRIILKIEKGAEESTVKIANQAFAKPQTVVIVSGKTNQDIINQLTENKVKIIDAFNKEEVKEKQKRINKSLLDVSEIEKRMGVSVNVPSVYRISKAEDKFFWVRKNLSSTKTIELMLYEVPMETISKEDSTIVDIVNMRNKITKTKIPGEDGIYMAVEDAYAPGLFNTIIDNKPAYEVRGLWEMVGYTMAGPFITYAIEDKVNNRYVIADGYIYAPSLDKRDFVFELESIIKSITIK
;
A
#
# COMPACT_ATOMS: atom_id res chain seq x y z
N MET A 1 -62.92 -35.69 23.57
CA MET A 1 -62.02 -35.35 22.46
C MET A 1 -62.17 -33.92 21.94
N ARG A 2 -63.37 -33.30 21.89
CA ARG A 2 -63.51 -31.91 21.37
C ARG A 2 -62.89 -30.81 22.25
N ALA A 3 -62.81 -30.98 23.57
CA ALA A 3 -62.20 -30.01 24.47
C ALA A 3 -60.65 -29.99 24.43
N LEU A 4 -60.01 -31.10 24.02
CA LEU A 4 -58.55 -31.19 23.97
C LEU A 4 -57.98 -30.42 22.76
N TYR A 5 -58.71 -30.41 21.64
CA TYR A 5 -58.34 -29.66 20.43
C TYR A 5 -58.48 -28.14 20.60
N THR A 6 -59.38 -27.67 21.45
CA THR A 6 -59.55 -26.22 21.70
C THR A 6 -58.41 -25.65 22.54
N THR A 7 -57.86 -26.41 23.47
CA THR A 7 -56.66 -26.03 24.25
C THR A 7 -55.37 -26.02 23.43
N ILE A 8 -55.24 -26.91 22.43
CA ILE A 8 -54.07 -26.94 21.52
C ILE A 8 -54.09 -25.78 20.52
N LEU A 9 -55.28 -25.32 20.11
CA LEU A 9 -55.40 -24.18 19.18
C LEU A 9 -55.15 -22.82 19.87
N CYS A 10 -55.41 -22.71 21.18
CA CYS A 10 -55.09 -21.50 21.95
C CYS A 10 -53.61 -21.37 22.34
N MET A 11 -52.84 -22.47 22.40
CA MET A 11 -51.39 -22.39 22.66
C MET A 11 -50.56 -21.98 21.43
N LEU A 12 -51.12 -22.04 20.22
CA LEU A 12 -50.45 -21.59 19.00
C LEU A 12 -50.55 -20.07 18.76
N LEU A 13 -51.41 -19.35 19.50
CA LEU A 13 -51.62 -17.91 19.33
C LEU A 13 -50.78 -17.04 20.29
N LEU A 14 -50.00 -17.64 21.20
CA LEU A 14 -49.09 -16.94 22.10
C LEU A 14 -47.62 -16.96 21.65
N ALA A 15 -47.32 -17.50 20.46
CA ALA A 15 -45.97 -17.50 19.88
C ALA A 15 -45.67 -16.29 18.97
N CYS A 16 -46.56 -15.30 18.91
CA CYS A 16 -46.30 -14.00 18.27
C CYS A 16 -45.78 -13.01 19.31
N GLY A 17 -44.50 -13.12 19.65
CA GLY A 17 -43.86 -12.26 20.63
C GLY A 17 -42.34 -12.16 20.51
N ASP A 18 -41.75 -12.65 19.43
CA ASP A 18 -40.37 -12.27 19.11
C ASP A 18 -40.42 -11.01 18.27
N SER A 19 -40.28 -9.87 18.94
CA SER A 19 -39.71 -8.69 18.33
C SER A 19 -38.32 -9.10 17.80
N LYS A 20 -38.28 -9.56 16.54
CA LYS A 20 -37.05 -9.56 15.76
C LYS A 20 -36.54 -8.13 15.85
N LYS A 21 -35.50 -7.92 16.66
CA LYS A 21 -34.59 -6.81 16.42
C LYS A 21 -34.19 -6.98 14.96
N GLU A 22 -34.76 -6.16 14.09
CA GLU A 22 -34.17 -5.90 12.78
C GLU A 22 -32.78 -5.38 13.10
N ASP A 23 -31.82 -6.30 13.13
CA ASP A 23 -30.43 -5.95 12.95
C ASP A 23 -30.36 -5.48 11.50
N ASN A 24 -30.66 -4.19 11.29
CA ASN A 24 -30.54 -3.47 10.02
C ASN A 24 -29.05 -3.35 9.65
N GLN A 25 -28.32 -4.47 9.66
CA GLN A 25 -27.03 -4.58 9.04
C GLN A 25 -27.28 -4.64 7.54
N THR A 26 -27.35 -3.45 6.93
CA THR A 26 -27.34 -3.30 5.48
C THR A 26 -26.19 -4.12 4.92
N TYR A 27 -26.50 -5.21 4.22
CA TYR A 27 -25.49 -6.07 3.64
C TYR A 27 -24.75 -5.29 2.54
N LEU A 28 -23.47 -5.00 2.78
CA LEU A 28 -22.60 -4.42 1.78
C LEU A 28 -21.88 -5.52 0.99
N PRO A 29 -21.95 -5.50 -0.36
CA PRO A 29 -21.23 -6.45 -1.20
C PRO A 29 -19.71 -6.28 -1.09
N GLU A 30 -18.95 -7.27 -1.55
CA GLU A 30 -17.50 -7.12 -1.67
C GLU A 30 -17.12 -6.07 -2.71
N SER A 31 -16.05 -5.33 -2.42
CA SER A 31 -15.45 -4.38 -3.37
C SER A 31 -14.82 -5.08 -4.57
N ASN A 32 -14.75 -4.37 -5.70
CA ASN A 32 -14.13 -4.85 -6.93
C ASN A 32 -12.96 -3.95 -7.37
N GLY A 33 -12.34 -4.30 -8.49
CA GLY A 33 -11.25 -3.55 -9.12
C GLY A 33 -9.85 -4.09 -8.83
N LYS A 34 -8.93 -3.75 -9.73
CA LYS A 34 -7.49 -4.02 -9.56
C LYS A 34 -6.92 -3.15 -8.42
N LEU A 35 -5.77 -3.55 -7.87
CA LEU A 35 -5.09 -2.72 -6.89
C LEU A 35 -4.60 -1.41 -7.54
N ASN A 36 -4.50 -0.34 -6.76
CA ASN A 36 -4.02 0.97 -7.18
C ASN A 36 -4.79 1.56 -8.39
N HIS A 37 -6.10 1.31 -8.47
CA HIS A 37 -6.98 1.91 -9.49
C HIS A 37 -8.05 2.77 -8.83
N ILE A 38 -8.02 4.08 -9.08
CA ILE A 38 -9.04 5.02 -8.62
C ILE A 38 -10.16 5.09 -9.66
N SER A 39 -11.39 4.82 -9.21
CA SER A 39 -12.58 5.18 -9.98
C SER A 39 -12.91 6.64 -9.75
N VAL A 40 -12.75 7.47 -10.77
CA VAL A 40 -13.00 8.91 -10.70
C VAL A 40 -14.41 9.19 -11.20
N VAL A 41 -15.33 9.45 -10.28
CA VAL A 41 -16.72 9.77 -10.60
C VAL A 41 -16.81 11.27 -10.87
N VAL A 42 -16.88 11.65 -12.14
CA VAL A 42 -16.78 13.04 -12.57
C VAL A 42 -17.45 13.24 -13.93
N ASP A 43 -18.14 14.36 -14.09
CA ASP A 43 -18.78 14.73 -15.36
C ASP A 43 -17.74 14.86 -16.51
N ASN A 44 -18.15 14.51 -17.72
CA ASN A 44 -17.28 14.53 -18.89
C ASN A 44 -16.64 15.91 -19.14
N ILE A 45 -17.40 17.00 -18.96
CA ILE A 45 -16.87 18.35 -19.18
C ILE A 45 -15.80 18.70 -18.14
N LEU A 46 -15.97 18.22 -16.90
CA LEU A 46 -14.98 18.40 -15.84
C LEU A 46 -13.73 17.54 -16.05
N TRP A 47 -13.90 16.33 -16.58
CA TRP A 47 -12.79 15.44 -16.88
C TRP A 47 -11.86 15.97 -17.98
N GLU A 48 -12.43 16.63 -18.98
CA GLU A 48 -11.68 17.19 -20.11
C GLU A 48 -11.07 18.59 -19.82
N ASN A 49 -11.42 19.23 -18.71
CA ASN A 49 -10.93 20.57 -18.36
C ASN A 49 -9.89 20.56 -17.22
N SER A 50 -9.60 21.75 -16.68
CA SER A 50 -8.63 21.97 -15.60
C SER A 50 -8.85 21.14 -14.33
N VAL A 51 -10.10 20.73 -14.04
CA VAL A 51 -10.40 19.84 -12.91
C VAL A 51 -9.83 18.45 -13.16
N GLY A 52 -10.12 17.86 -14.32
CA GLY A 52 -9.59 16.56 -14.71
C GLY A 52 -8.07 16.56 -14.86
N GLU A 53 -7.50 17.65 -15.37
CA GLU A 53 -6.04 17.83 -15.42
C GLU A 53 -5.44 17.83 -14.01
N SER A 54 -6.01 18.59 -13.07
CA SER A 54 -5.58 18.58 -11.67
C SER A 54 -5.65 17.18 -11.04
N ILE A 55 -6.71 16.42 -11.30
CA ILE A 55 -6.85 15.04 -10.83
C ILE A 55 -5.72 14.15 -11.39
N ARG A 56 -5.43 14.23 -12.70
CA ARG A 56 -4.35 13.44 -13.33
C ARG A 56 -2.99 13.82 -12.77
N THR A 57 -2.70 15.12 -12.66
CA THR A 57 -1.45 15.65 -12.10
C THR A 57 -1.23 15.23 -10.65
N ILE A 58 -2.29 15.13 -9.84
CA ILE A 58 -2.17 14.77 -8.42
C ILE A 58 -2.11 13.26 -8.23
N PHE A 59 -3.03 12.49 -8.82
CA PHE A 59 -3.22 11.07 -8.48
C PHE A 59 -2.58 10.11 -9.48
N ALA A 60 -2.27 10.55 -10.69
CA ALA A 60 -1.49 9.77 -11.65
C ALA A 60 -0.05 10.30 -11.78
N ALA A 61 0.45 11.03 -10.78
CA ALA A 61 1.83 11.46 -10.76
C ALA A 61 2.78 10.24 -10.75
N PRO A 62 3.98 10.35 -11.34
CA PRO A 62 4.97 9.29 -11.33
C PRO A 62 5.32 8.85 -9.90
N LEU A 63 5.43 7.53 -9.69
CA LEU A 63 5.91 6.98 -8.44
C LEU A 63 7.41 7.22 -8.30
N THR A 64 7.82 7.92 -7.23
CA THR A 64 9.23 8.21 -6.94
C THR A 64 10.06 6.93 -6.79
N GLY A 65 11.28 6.94 -7.34
CA GLY A 65 12.24 5.85 -7.23
C GLY A 65 12.06 4.76 -8.29
N LEU A 66 11.34 5.03 -9.37
CA LEU A 66 11.25 4.15 -10.54
C LEU A 66 12.18 4.62 -11.68
N PRO A 67 12.72 3.70 -12.48
CA PRO A 67 13.58 4.05 -13.61
C PRO A 67 12.81 4.60 -14.81
N VAL A 68 11.50 4.35 -14.86
CA VAL A 68 10.57 4.84 -15.87
C VAL A 68 9.35 5.38 -15.13
N ASP A 69 8.82 6.50 -15.59
CA ASP A 69 7.62 7.10 -15.01
C ASP A 69 6.43 6.15 -15.14
N GLU A 70 5.97 5.64 -14.00
CA GLU A 70 4.74 4.87 -13.87
C GLU A 70 3.83 5.57 -12.86
N PRO A 71 2.53 5.74 -13.15
CA PRO A 71 1.63 6.48 -12.27
C PRO A 71 1.40 5.72 -10.97
N MET A 72 1.41 6.41 -9.82
CA MET A 72 1.11 5.77 -8.53
C MET A 72 -0.27 5.11 -8.52
N PHE A 73 -1.28 5.75 -9.13
CA PHE A 73 -2.61 5.18 -9.35
C PHE A 73 -2.99 5.23 -10.83
N ASN A 74 -3.63 4.16 -11.28
CA ASN A 74 -4.34 4.19 -12.56
C ASN A 74 -5.71 4.85 -12.34
N LEU A 75 -6.12 5.73 -13.25
CA LEU A 75 -7.39 6.41 -13.15
C LEU A 75 -8.39 5.82 -14.14
N LYS A 76 -9.62 5.58 -13.68
CA LYS A 76 -10.74 5.19 -14.52
C LYS A 76 -11.89 6.17 -14.32
N GLN A 77 -12.16 6.98 -15.33
CA GLN A 77 -13.30 7.90 -15.30
C GLN A 77 -14.62 7.12 -15.31
N ILE A 78 -15.58 7.58 -14.52
CA ILE A 78 -16.95 7.10 -14.48
C ILE A 78 -17.89 8.32 -14.52
N PRO A 79 -18.66 8.53 -15.59
CA PRO A 79 -19.68 9.57 -15.61
C PRO A 79 -20.72 9.34 -14.49
N PRO A 80 -21.18 10.38 -13.77
CA PRO A 80 -22.12 10.22 -12.65
C PRO A 80 -23.43 9.51 -13.04
N GLN A 81 -23.86 9.62 -14.29
CA GLN A 81 -25.09 9.01 -14.82
C GLN A 81 -25.03 7.47 -14.87
N VAL A 82 -23.82 6.91 -14.86
CA VAL A 82 -23.58 5.45 -14.86
C VAL A 82 -22.91 4.99 -13.56
N PHE A 83 -22.89 5.84 -12.54
CA PHE A 83 -22.40 5.52 -11.20
C PHE A 83 -23.49 4.84 -10.37
N ASP A 84 -23.76 3.57 -10.67
CA ASP A 84 -24.76 2.73 -10.02
C ASP A 84 -24.28 1.27 -9.85
N GLY A 85 -25.04 0.46 -9.12
CA GLY A 85 -24.91 -1.00 -9.12
C GLY A 85 -23.49 -1.56 -8.91
N PHE A 86 -22.84 -1.95 -10.01
CA PHE A 86 -21.49 -2.54 -10.01
C PHE A 86 -20.37 -1.48 -9.98
N THR A 87 -20.59 -0.30 -10.58
CA THR A 87 -19.58 0.76 -10.67
C THR A 87 -19.39 1.49 -9.34
N THR A 88 -20.38 1.41 -8.45
CA THR A 88 -20.27 1.91 -7.06
C THR A 88 -19.42 1.02 -6.17
N ARG A 89 -19.07 -0.20 -6.59
CA ARG A 89 -18.35 -1.17 -5.76
C ARG A 89 -16.83 -1.12 -5.91
N SER A 90 -16.28 -0.18 -6.68
CA SER A 90 -14.83 0.04 -6.74
C SER A 90 -14.28 0.32 -5.35
N ARG A 91 -13.14 -0.29 -5.00
CA ARG A 91 -12.55 -0.20 -3.65
C ARG A 91 -12.10 1.21 -3.27
N ILE A 92 -11.53 1.97 -4.20
CA ILE A 92 -11.17 3.37 -3.98
C ILE A 92 -11.84 4.25 -5.03
N ILE A 93 -12.57 5.28 -4.57
CA ILE A 93 -13.38 6.16 -5.41
C ILE A 93 -13.06 7.61 -5.09
N LEU A 94 -12.81 8.42 -6.12
CA LEU A 94 -12.77 9.87 -6.02
C LEU A 94 -14.00 10.44 -6.74
N LYS A 95 -14.93 11.03 -6.00
CA LYS A 95 -16.15 11.63 -6.55
C LYS A 95 -16.05 13.14 -6.53
N ILE A 96 -16.35 13.77 -7.67
CA ILE A 96 -16.31 15.22 -7.84
C ILE A 96 -17.73 15.77 -7.91
N GLU A 97 -18.04 16.77 -7.09
CA GLU A 97 -19.37 17.40 -7.02
C GLU A 97 -19.25 18.92 -7.22
N LYS A 98 -19.58 19.39 -8.43
CA LYS A 98 -19.61 20.81 -8.75
C LYS A 98 -20.97 21.43 -8.46
N GLY A 99 -20.95 22.68 -7.98
CA GLY A 99 -22.16 23.46 -7.67
C GLY A 99 -22.62 23.32 -6.22
N ALA A 100 -21.84 22.66 -5.37
CA ALA A 100 -22.10 22.65 -3.93
C ALA A 100 -21.84 24.04 -3.33
N GLU A 101 -22.69 24.48 -2.41
CA GLU A 101 -22.51 25.78 -1.72
C GLU A 101 -21.25 25.78 -0.83
N GLU A 102 -20.91 24.63 -0.25
CA GLU A 102 -19.70 24.46 0.57
C GLU A 102 -18.62 23.69 -0.20
N SER A 103 -17.40 24.22 -0.16
CA SER A 103 -16.20 23.54 -0.67
C SER A 103 -15.64 22.62 0.42
N THR A 104 -15.72 21.31 0.23
CA THR A 104 -15.33 20.34 1.26
C THR A 104 -14.69 19.08 0.67
N VAL A 105 -13.91 18.40 1.51
CA VAL A 105 -13.42 17.03 1.27
C VAL A 105 -13.97 16.10 2.34
N LYS A 106 -14.77 15.12 1.94
CA LYS A 106 -15.33 14.09 2.83
C LYS A 106 -14.76 12.73 2.48
N ILE A 107 -14.32 11.98 3.49
CA ILE A 107 -13.84 10.61 3.34
C ILE A 107 -14.86 9.70 4.01
N ALA A 108 -15.51 8.85 3.22
CA ALA A 108 -16.49 7.88 3.66
C ALA A 108 -15.94 6.46 3.49
N ASN A 109 -16.05 5.65 4.53
CA ASN A 109 -15.66 4.25 4.50
C ASN A 109 -16.90 3.38 4.29
N GLN A 110 -16.79 2.35 3.45
CA GLN A 110 -17.82 1.35 3.23
C GLN A 110 -19.17 1.95 2.80
N ALA A 111 -19.15 2.93 1.88
CA ALA A 111 -20.36 3.62 1.43
C ALA A 111 -21.29 2.70 0.61
N PHE A 112 -20.71 1.86 -0.25
CA PHE A 112 -21.43 0.99 -1.19
C PHE A 112 -20.94 -0.46 -1.20
N ALA A 113 -19.69 -0.70 -0.79
CA ALA A 113 -19.07 -2.02 -0.76
C ALA A 113 -18.05 -2.12 0.38
N LYS A 114 -17.54 -3.33 0.65
CA LYS A 114 -16.50 -3.56 1.66
C LYS A 114 -15.33 -4.43 1.15
N PRO A 115 -14.07 -4.10 1.50
CA PRO A 115 -13.66 -2.82 2.09
C PRO A 115 -13.68 -1.70 1.02
N GLN A 116 -13.91 -0.44 1.41
CA GLN A 116 -14.02 0.65 0.45
C GLN A 116 -13.72 2.00 1.10
N THR A 117 -12.99 2.85 0.38
CA THR A 117 -12.76 4.26 0.71
C THR A 117 -13.28 5.15 -0.42
N VAL A 118 -14.23 6.02 -0.13
CA VAL A 118 -14.80 7.01 -1.06
C VAL A 118 -14.43 8.40 -0.60
N VAL A 119 -13.72 9.13 -1.43
CA VAL A 119 -13.40 10.55 -1.21
C VAL A 119 -14.32 11.39 -2.09
N ILE A 120 -15.09 12.28 -1.47
CA ILE A 120 -15.97 13.22 -2.15
C ILE A 120 -15.34 14.61 -2.03
N VAL A 121 -15.11 15.24 -3.18
CA VAL A 121 -14.59 16.60 -3.27
C VAL A 121 -15.66 17.47 -3.91
N SER A 122 -16.15 18.43 -3.15
CA SER A 122 -17.23 19.32 -3.57
C SER A 122 -16.75 20.77 -3.64
N GLY A 123 -17.32 21.56 -4.55
CA GLY A 123 -17.05 23.00 -4.64
C GLY A 123 -17.98 23.72 -5.61
N LYS A 124 -18.13 25.04 -5.45
CA LYS A 124 -19.04 25.85 -6.28
C LYS A 124 -18.50 26.03 -7.70
N THR A 125 -17.21 26.29 -7.82
CA THR A 125 -16.51 26.52 -9.10
C THR A 125 -15.45 25.45 -9.38
N ASN A 126 -14.91 25.44 -10.60
CA ASN A 126 -13.76 24.58 -10.93
C ASN A 126 -12.56 24.90 -10.03
N GLN A 127 -12.31 26.19 -9.74
CA GLN A 127 -11.18 26.61 -8.93
C GLN A 127 -11.32 26.13 -7.48
N ASP A 128 -12.53 26.17 -6.93
CA ASP A 128 -12.78 25.65 -5.58
C ASP A 128 -12.44 24.17 -5.47
N ILE A 129 -12.85 23.36 -6.46
CA ILE A 129 -12.54 21.93 -6.51
C ILE A 129 -11.03 21.71 -6.62
N ILE A 130 -10.35 22.45 -7.50
CA ILE A 130 -8.89 22.34 -7.69
C ILE A 130 -8.14 22.71 -6.40
N ASN A 131 -8.59 23.74 -5.69
CA ASN A 131 -8.02 24.11 -4.40
C ASN A 131 -8.22 22.98 -3.38
N GLN A 132 -9.43 22.42 -3.26
CA GLN A 132 -9.69 21.30 -2.37
C GLN A 132 -8.82 20.07 -2.69
N LEU A 133 -8.66 19.72 -3.96
CA LEU A 133 -7.79 18.62 -4.39
C LEU A 133 -6.33 18.89 -4.01
N THR A 134 -5.84 20.11 -4.24
CA THR A 134 -4.44 20.48 -4.02
C THR A 134 -4.09 20.54 -2.53
N GLU A 135 -4.95 21.17 -1.72
CA GLU A 135 -4.77 21.32 -0.28
C GLU A 135 -4.87 19.97 0.44
N ASN A 136 -5.73 19.06 -0.04
CA ASN A 136 -5.98 17.78 0.63
C ASN A 136 -5.28 16.58 -0.03
N LYS A 137 -4.44 16.78 -1.06
CA LYS A 137 -3.84 15.68 -1.84
C LYS A 137 -3.16 14.62 -0.98
N VAL A 138 -2.39 15.04 0.03
CA VAL A 138 -1.66 14.13 0.92
C VAL A 138 -2.63 13.25 1.71
N LYS A 139 -3.68 13.86 2.28
CA LYS A 139 -4.72 13.16 3.05
C LYS A 139 -5.51 12.17 2.19
N ILE A 140 -5.82 12.55 0.94
CA ILE A 140 -6.57 11.70 0.01
C ILE A 140 -5.71 10.51 -0.44
N ILE A 141 -4.46 10.77 -0.82
CA ILE A 141 -3.50 9.72 -1.23
C ILE A 141 -3.26 8.73 -0.08
N ASP A 142 -3.06 9.22 1.16
CA ASP A 142 -2.89 8.36 2.33
C ASP A 142 -4.12 7.46 2.58
N ALA A 143 -5.33 8.03 2.49
CA ALA A 143 -6.56 7.27 2.66
C ALA A 143 -6.69 6.13 1.62
N PHE A 144 -6.37 6.40 0.36
CA PHE A 144 -6.38 5.38 -0.69
C PHE A 144 -5.28 4.34 -0.52
N ASN A 145 -4.04 4.77 -0.24
CA ASN A 145 -2.92 3.85 -0.01
C ASN A 145 -3.19 2.92 1.18
N LYS A 146 -3.79 3.42 2.25
CA LYS A 146 -4.14 2.61 3.42
C LYS A 146 -5.13 1.49 3.08
N GLU A 147 -6.16 1.80 2.29
CA GLU A 147 -7.14 0.80 1.84
C GLU A 147 -6.51 -0.23 0.92
N GLU A 148 -5.66 0.21 -0.01
CA GLU A 148 -4.99 -0.67 -0.97
C GLU A 148 -3.95 -1.57 -0.29
N VAL A 149 -3.15 -1.05 0.65
CA VAL A 149 -2.19 -1.85 1.44
C VAL A 149 -2.92 -2.90 2.26
N LYS A 150 -4.03 -2.53 2.90
CA LYS A 150 -4.87 -3.47 3.67
C LYS A 150 -5.40 -4.60 2.78
N GLU A 151 -5.90 -4.29 1.59
CA GLU A 151 -6.37 -5.31 0.65
C GLU A 151 -5.21 -6.18 0.12
N LYS A 152 -4.04 -5.59 -0.17
CA LYS A 152 -2.86 -6.37 -0.58
C LYS A 152 -2.41 -7.31 0.53
N GLN A 153 -2.33 -6.84 1.78
CA GLN A 153 -2.01 -7.68 2.93
C GLN A 153 -3.06 -8.78 3.17
N LYS A 154 -4.36 -8.49 3.01
CA LYS A 154 -5.41 -9.52 3.04
C LYS A 154 -5.15 -10.63 2.01
N ARG A 155 -4.69 -10.27 0.80
CA ARG A 155 -4.34 -11.25 -0.25
C ARG A 155 -3.07 -12.03 0.10
N ILE A 156 -2.06 -11.38 0.67
CA ILE A 156 -0.82 -12.01 1.14
C ILE A 156 -1.13 -13.06 2.21
N ASN A 157 -1.99 -12.72 3.17
CA ASN A 157 -2.36 -13.58 4.30
C ASN A 157 -3.16 -14.83 3.91
N LYS A 158 -3.52 -15.00 2.64
CA LYS A 158 -4.14 -16.25 2.16
C LYS A 158 -3.18 -17.44 2.22
N SER A 159 -1.88 -17.19 2.04
CA SER A 159 -0.86 -18.24 2.07
C SER A 159 0.50 -17.61 2.37
N LEU A 160 1.04 -17.91 3.54
CA LEU A 160 2.28 -17.32 4.05
C LEU A 160 3.45 -18.30 3.94
N LEU A 161 4.65 -17.76 3.72
CA LEU A 161 5.92 -18.45 3.88
C LEU A 161 6.19 -18.60 5.38
N ASP A 162 6.69 -19.75 5.83
CA ASP A 162 7.20 -19.90 7.18
C ASP A 162 8.51 -19.10 7.32
N VAL A 163 8.41 -18.00 8.07
CA VAL A 163 9.51 -17.09 8.40
C VAL A 163 9.76 -17.03 9.91
N SER A 164 9.40 -18.09 10.64
CA SER A 164 9.53 -18.16 12.10
C SER A 164 10.96 -17.92 12.62
N GLU A 165 11.98 -18.22 11.81
CA GLU A 165 13.37 -17.91 12.13
C GLU A 165 13.67 -16.40 12.22
N ILE A 166 12.97 -15.56 11.44
CA ILE A 166 13.12 -14.10 11.52
C ILE A 166 12.67 -13.62 12.90
N GLU A 167 11.52 -14.11 13.35
CA GLU A 167 10.98 -13.75 14.65
C GLU A 167 11.89 -14.24 15.79
N LYS A 168 12.36 -15.49 15.73
CA LYS A 168 13.24 -16.07 16.77
C LYS A 168 14.57 -15.34 16.91
N ARG A 169 15.17 -14.90 15.80
CA ARG A 169 16.53 -14.31 15.80
C ARG A 169 16.54 -12.79 15.86
N MET A 170 15.49 -12.12 15.38
CA MET A 170 15.43 -10.66 15.36
C MET A 170 14.31 -10.07 16.25
N GLY A 171 13.35 -10.85 16.73
CA GLY A 171 12.16 -10.31 17.40
C GLY A 171 11.23 -9.55 16.44
N VAL A 172 11.29 -9.88 15.14
CA VAL A 172 10.54 -9.22 14.06
C VAL A 172 9.57 -10.22 13.43
N SER A 173 8.28 -9.90 13.43
CA SER A 173 7.27 -10.66 12.69
C SER A 173 6.90 -9.92 11.41
N VAL A 174 6.75 -10.66 10.31
CA VAL A 174 6.46 -10.13 8.97
C VAL A 174 5.65 -11.14 8.17
N ASN A 175 4.65 -10.68 7.43
CA ASN A 175 3.83 -11.54 6.57
C ASN A 175 4.41 -11.58 5.15
N VAL A 176 5.10 -12.66 4.82
CA VAL A 176 5.66 -12.90 3.49
C VAL A 176 4.80 -13.93 2.75
N PRO A 177 4.39 -13.69 1.49
CA PRO A 177 3.63 -14.67 0.71
C PRO A 177 4.41 -15.97 0.47
N SER A 178 3.72 -17.11 0.44
CA SER A 178 4.34 -18.43 0.22
C SER A 178 5.00 -18.62 -1.15
N VAL A 179 4.80 -17.70 -2.10
CA VAL A 179 5.48 -17.67 -3.41
C VAL A 179 6.92 -17.14 -3.33
N TYR A 180 7.32 -16.57 -2.20
CA TYR A 180 8.70 -16.23 -1.90
C TYR A 180 9.41 -17.44 -1.29
N ARG A 181 10.75 -17.39 -1.26
CA ARG A 181 11.60 -18.35 -0.55
C ARG A 181 12.74 -17.61 0.16
N ILE A 182 13.22 -18.18 1.26
CA ILE A 182 14.43 -17.71 1.93
C ILE A 182 15.64 -18.17 1.09
N SER A 183 16.37 -17.22 0.50
CA SER A 183 17.60 -17.48 -0.27
C SER A 183 18.84 -17.56 0.63
N LYS A 184 18.84 -16.81 1.73
CA LYS A 184 19.94 -16.79 2.71
C LYS A 184 19.40 -16.40 4.08
N ALA A 185 19.90 -17.06 5.12
CA ALA A 185 19.63 -16.75 6.52
C ALA A 185 20.92 -16.92 7.32
N GLU A 186 21.44 -15.81 7.86
CA GLU A 186 22.67 -15.73 8.66
C GLU A 186 22.33 -14.91 9.90
N ASP A 187 22.62 -15.39 11.13
CA ASP A 187 22.34 -14.70 12.41
C ASP A 187 21.12 -13.73 12.38
N LYS A 188 21.35 -12.44 12.11
CA LYS A 188 20.34 -11.37 12.01
C LYS A 188 20.23 -10.72 10.62
N PHE A 189 20.43 -11.51 9.57
CA PHE A 189 20.28 -11.15 8.17
C PHE A 189 19.48 -12.24 7.44
N PHE A 190 18.41 -11.83 6.78
CA PHE A 190 17.56 -12.69 5.97
C PHE A 190 17.40 -12.08 4.60
N TRP A 191 17.53 -12.89 3.55
CA TRP A 191 17.28 -12.50 2.19
C TRP A 191 16.25 -13.43 1.58
N VAL A 192 15.14 -12.85 1.15
CA VAL A 192 13.93 -13.52 0.70
C VAL A 192 13.66 -13.08 -0.73
N ARG A 193 13.34 -14.04 -1.61
CA ARG A 193 13.25 -13.80 -3.06
C ARG A 193 12.02 -14.47 -3.66
N LYS A 194 11.39 -13.79 -4.61
CA LYS A 194 10.36 -14.32 -5.51
C LYS A 194 10.86 -14.21 -6.94
N ASN A 195 10.76 -15.31 -7.68
CA ASN A 195 11.04 -15.32 -9.11
C ASN A 195 9.77 -14.94 -9.87
N LEU A 196 9.86 -13.95 -10.75
CA LEU A 196 8.84 -13.62 -11.75
C LEU A 196 9.03 -14.44 -13.04
N SER A 197 10.29 -14.71 -13.38
CA SER A 197 10.71 -15.63 -14.44
C SER A 197 12.08 -16.24 -14.07
N SER A 198 12.74 -16.92 -15.02
CA SER A 198 14.11 -17.41 -14.83
C SER A 198 15.13 -16.30 -14.54
N THR A 199 14.88 -15.08 -15.00
CA THR A 199 15.83 -13.95 -14.89
C THR A 199 15.28 -12.74 -14.15
N LYS A 200 13.97 -12.67 -13.88
CA LYS A 200 13.33 -11.51 -13.24
C LYS A 200 12.90 -11.83 -11.81
N THR A 201 13.17 -10.95 -10.86
CA THR A 201 13.00 -11.21 -9.43
C THR A 201 12.52 -9.99 -8.63
N ILE A 202 11.83 -10.29 -7.52
CA ILE A 202 11.48 -9.36 -6.44
C ILE A 202 12.16 -9.86 -5.17
N GLU A 203 12.86 -8.99 -4.48
CA GLU A 203 13.77 -9.39 -3.41
C GLU A 203 13.58 -8.49 -2.19
N LEU A 204 13.67 -9.07 -1.00
CA LEU A 204 13.56 -8.41 0.28
C LEU A 204 14.66 -8.90 1.20
N MET A 205 15.42 -7.99 1.77
CA MET A 205 16.36 -8.23 2.84
C MET A 205 15.79 -7.68 4.15
N LEU A 206 16.01 -8.41 5.23
CA LEU A 206 15.69 -8.00 6.60
C LEU A 206 16.94 -8.15 7.44
N TYR A 207 17.33 -7.07 8.10
CA TYR A 207 18.51 -7.04 8.97
C TYR A 207 18.39 -5.93 10.00
N GLU A 208 19.34 -5.85 10.93
CA GLU A 208 19.41 -4.76 11.89
C GLU A 208 20.76 -4.05 11.85
N VAL A 209 20.74 -2.78 12.25
CA VAL A 209 21.94 -1.96 12.44
C VAL A 209 21.83 -1.18 13.76
N PRO A 210 22.95 -0.85 14.42
CA PRO A 210 22.92 0.01 15.62
C PRO A 210 22.24 1.35 15.36
N MET A 211 21.58 1.93 16.37
CA MET A 211 20.84 3.19 16.24
C MET A 211 21.73 4.36 15.79
N GLU A 212 23.00 4.36 16.15
CA GLU A 212 23.99 5.35 15.74
C GLU A 212 24.38 5.28 14.26
N THR A 213 23.95 4.23 13.53
CA THR A 213 24.26 4.07 12.09
C THR A 213 23.58 5.13 11.24
N ILE A 214 22.44 5.67 11.68
CA ILE A 214 21.65 6.65 10.92
C ILE A 214 21.50 7.91 11.77
N SER A 215 22.24 8.95 11.38
CA SER A 215 22.13 10.28 11.95
C SER A 215 20.81 10.93 11.53
N LYS A 216 20.26 11.79 12.38
CA LYS A 216 19.06 12.57 12.05
C LYS A 216 19.42 13.79 11.20
N GLU A 217 18.42 14.38 10.55
CA GLU A 217 18.54 15.61 9.75
C GLU A 217 19.32 15.39 8.44
N ASP A 218 20.24 16.30 8.09
CA ASP A 218 20.82 16.40 6.75
C ASP A 218 21.63 15.16 6.32
N SER A 219 22.14 14.38 7.28
CA SER A 219 22.92 13.17 7.00
C SER A 219 22.08 11.89 6.88
N THR A 220 20.78 11.91 7.19
CA THR A 220 19.94 10.70 7.23
C THR A 220 19.96 9.90 5.93
N ILE A 221 19.79 10.57 4.79
CA ILE A 221 19.77 9.88 3.48
C ILE A 221 21.13 9.30 3.13
N VAL A 222 22.21 10.03 3.42
CA VAL A 222 23.59 9.62 3.12
C VAL A 222 23.96 8.39 3.94
N ASP A 223 23.59 8.37 5.23
CA ASP A 223 23.85 7.25 6.12
C ASP A 223 23.09 5.99 5.68
N ILE A 224 21.81 6.12 5.28
CA ILE A 224 21.03 5.00 4.76
C ILE A 224 21.63 4.45 3.46
N VAL A 225 22.05 5.31 2.53
CA VAL A 225 22.68 4.89 1.26
C VAL A 225 24.01 4.19 1.52
N ASN A 226 24.87 4.74 2.38
CA ASN A 226 26.16 4.14 2.74
C ASN A 226 25.98 2.78 3.43
N MET A 227 25.03 2.70 4.37
CA MET A 227 24.66 1.46 5.04
C MET A 227 24.17 0.42 4.03
N ARG A 228 23.24 0.79 3.14
CA ARG A 228 22.72 -0.09 2.09
C ARG A 228 23.85 -0.63 1.22
N ASN A 229 24.69 0.26 0.66
CA ASN A 229 25.81 -0.11 -0.21
C ASN A 229 26.79 -1.07 0.48
N LYS A 230 27.06 -0.88 1.77
CA LYS A 230 27.90 -1.78 2.56
C LYS A 230 27.27 -3.17 2.72
N ILE A 231 25.97 -3.24 3.02
CA ILE A 231 25.27 -4.50 3.19
C ILE A 231 25.14 -5.24 1.86
N THR A 232 24.70 -4.57 0.79
CA THR A 232 24.50 -5.20 -0.51
C THR A 232 25.82 -5.72 -1.09
N LYS A 233 26.91 -4.95 -0.97
CA LYS A 233 28.25 -5.38 -1.42
C LYS A 233 28.78 -6.62 -0.71
N THR A 234 28.38 -6.86 0.54
CA THR A 234 28.89 -7.98 1.35
C THR A 234 27.94 -9.19 1.41
N LYS A 235 26.63 -8.97 1.27
CA LYS A 235 25.61 -9.99 1.48
C LYS A 235 25.00 -10.52 0.19
N ILE A 236 24.93 -9.70 -0.85
CA ILE A 236 24.42 -10.10 -2.16
C ILE A 236 25.57 -10.68 -3.00
N PRO A 237 25.42 -11.87 -3.59
CA PRO A 237 26.45 -12.48 -4.43
C PRO A 237 26.82 -11.58 -5.62
N GLY A 238 28.12 -11.47 -5.85
CA GLY A 238 28.73 -10.81 -7.02
C GLY A 238 30.12 -11.41 -7.27
N GLU A 239 30.67 -11.18 -8.46
CA GLU A 239 32.04 -11.56 -8.80
C GLU A 239 33.03 -10.44 -8.39
N ASP A 240 34.34 -10.69 -8.51
CA ASP A 240 35.36 -9.69 -8.19
C ASP A 240 35.15 -8.41 -9.02
N GLY A 241 34.94 -7.29 -8.32
CA GLY A 241 34.64 -6.00 -8.95
C GLY A 241 33.18 -5.81 -9.38
N ILE A 242 32.32 -6.82 -9.26
CA ILE A 242 30.89 -6.75 -9.56
C ILE A 242 30.07 -6.76 -8.26
N TYR A 243 29.46 -5.64 -7.91
CA TYR A 243 28.68 -5.52 -6.67
C TYR A 243 27.51 -4.53 -6.83
N MET A 244 26.49 -4.70 -6.00
CA MET A 244 25.33 -3.83 -6.00
C MET A 244 25.59 -2.54 -5.21
N ALA A 245 25.22 -1.40 -5.80
CA ALA A 245 25.22 -0.08 -5.17
C ALA A 245 23.94 0.70 -5.54
N VAL A 246 23.68 1.80 -4.84
CA VAL A 246 22.74 2.85 -5.27
C VAL A 246 23.32 3.54 -6.51
N GLU A 247 22.46 3.80 -7.49
CA GLU A 247 22.80 4.56 -8.71
C GLU A 247 22.97 6.04 -8.37
N ASP A 248 24.16 6.59 -8.66
CA ASP A 248 24.53 7.95 -8.29
C ASP A 248 23.96 9.01 -9.25
N ALA A 249 23.51 8.63 -10.45
CA ALA A 249 22.93 9.57 -11.42
C ALA A 249 21.56 10.13 -10.99
N TYR A 250 20.87 9.47 -10.05
CA TYR A 250 19.54 9.87 -9.58
C TYR A 250 19.48 9.90 -8.06
N ALA A 251 19.23 11.09 -7.50
CA ALA A 251 19.10 11.26 -6.06
C ALA A 251 17.91 10.43 -5.52
N PRO A 252 18.13 9.57 -4.50
CA PRO A 252 17.04 8.86 -3.84
C PRO A 252 16.08 9.83 -3.14
N GLY A 253 14.80 9.47 -3.07
CA GLY A 253 13.82 10.20 -2.26
C GLY A 253 13.82 9.69 -0.82
N LEU A 254 13.78 10.59 0.16
CA LEU A 254 13.64 10.29 1.59
C LEU A 254 12.26 10.76 2.09
N PHE A 255 11.58 9.87 2.81
CA PHE A 255 10.26 10.10 3.38
C PHE A 255 10.23 9.65 4.84
N ASN A 256 9.36 10.30 5.63
CA ASN A 256 9.06 9.86 7.00
C ASN A 256 7.75 9.08 7.01
N THR A 257 7.73 7.98 7.75
CA THR A 257 6.55 7.13 7.89
C THR A 257 6.50 6.49 9.28
N ILE A 258 5.48 5.66 9.51
CA ILE A 258 5.29 4.94 10.77
C ILE A 258 5.01 3.48 10.43
N ILE A 259 5.77 2.57 11.03
CA ILE A 259 5.56 1.11 10.94
C ILE A 259 5.43 0.59 12.36
N ASP A 260 4.37 -0.17 12.66
CA ASP A 260 4.14 -0.72 14.00
C ASP A 260 4.21 0.34 15.13
N ASN A 261 3.58 1.49 14.87
CA ASN A 261 3.60 2.69 15.74
C ASN A 261 5.00 3.24 16.07
N LYS A 262 6.02 2.85 15.29
CA LYS A 262 7.40 3.33 15.43
C LYS A 262 7.75 4.24 14.25
N PRO A 263 8.43 5.37 14.49
CA PRO A 263 8.95 6.21 13.41
C PRO A 263 9.85 5.38 12.49
N ALA A 264 9.74 5.63 11.20
CA ALA A 264 10.58 4.98 10.21
C ALA A 264 10.97 5.96 9.09
N TYR A 265 12.16 5.78 8.55
CA TYR A 265 12.58 6.39 7.30
C TYR A 265 12.24 5.45 6.15
N GLU A 266 11.70 6.01 5.07
CA GLU A 266 11.50 5.33 3.80
C GLU A 266 12.40 6.00 2.74
N VAL A 267 13.27 5.22 2.11
CA VAL A 267 14.12 5.67 1.02
C VAL A 267 13.75 4.93 -0.25
N ARG A 268 13.50 5.65 -1.33
CA ARG A 268 13.21 5.09 -2.67
C ARG A 268 14.27 5.56 -3.66
N GLY A 269 14.80 4.66 -4.47
CA GLY A 269 15.82 5.03 -5.45
C GLY A 269 16.10 3.91 -6.44
N LEU A 270 17.18 4.09 -7.21
CA LEU A 270 17.65 3.10 -8.17
C LEU A 270 18.91 2.42 -7.64
N TRP A 271 19.02 1.13 -7.89
CA TRP A 271 20.24 0.36 -7.67
C TRP A 271 20.81 -0.08 -9.01
N GLU A 272 22.13 -0.26 -9.06
CA GLU A 272 22.86 -0.84 -10.17
C GLU A 272 23.87 -1.90 -9.69
N MET A 273 24.27 -2.79 -10.59
CA MET A 273 25.48 -3.60 -10.42
C MET A 273 26.67 -2.83 -10.99
N VAL A 274 27.55 -2.34 -10.15
CA VAL A 274 28.83 -1.78 -10.61
C VAL A 274 29.56 -2.87 -11.39
N GLY A 275 30.03 -2.56 -12.59
CA GLY A 275 30.72 -3.52 -13.47
C GLY A 275 29.81 -4.47 -14.26
N TYR A 276 28.48 -4.33 -14.21
CA TYR A 276 27.54 -5.15 -14.98
C TYR A 276 26.23 -4.41 -15.35
N THR A 277 25.56 -4.80 -16.43
CA THR A 277 24.37 -4.07 -16.94
C THR A 277 23.06 -4.54 -16.29
N MET A 278 22.97 -4.43 -14.96
CA MET A 278 21.76 -4.73 -14.19
C MET A 278 21.42 -3.58 -13.27
N ALA A 279 20.15 -3.15 -13.32
CA ALA A 279 19.65 -2.08 -12.48
C ALA A 279 18.15 -2.25 -12.22
N GLY A 280 17.63 -1.49 -11.26
CA GLY A 280 16.21 -1.45 -10.99
C GLY A 280 15.86 -0.56 -9.79
N PRO A 281 14.58 -0.50 -9.41
CA PRO A 281 14.15 0.27 -8.25
C PRO A 281 14.43 -0.49 -6.94
N PHE A 282 14.65 0.26 -5.87
CA PHE A 282 14.67 -0.22 -4.49
C PHE A 282 13.80 0.65 -3.57
N ILE A 283 13.37 0.04 -2.46
CA ILE A 283 12.78 0.72 -1.31
C ILE A 283 13.47 0.23 -0.03
N THR A 284 13.84 1.14 0.87
CA THR A 284 14.45 0.83 2.17
C THR A 284 13.62 1.45 3.27
N TYR A 285 13.22 0.65 4.25
CA TYR A 285 12.58 1.12 5.47
C TYR A 285 13.53 0.91 6.64
N ALA A 286 13.90 2.00 7.32
CA ALA A 286 14.64 1.95 8.57
C ALA A 286 13.71 2.27 9.73
N ILE A 287 13.28 1.25 10.47
CA ILE A 287 12.27 1.34 11.53
C ILE A 287 12.98 1.51 12.88
N GLU A 288 12.69 2.60 13.60
CA GLU A 288 13.29 2.88 14.92
C GLU A 288 12.83 1.84 15.95
N ASP A 289 13.77 1.05 16.49
CA ASP A 289 13.54 0.16 17.64
C ASP A 289 14.39 0.63 18.83
N LYS A 290 13.82 1.60 19.55
CA LYS A 290 14.48 2.22 20.71
C LYS A 290 14.70 1.27 21.88
N VAL A 291 13.84 0.26 22.03
CA VAL A 291 13.95 -0.71 23.14
C VAL A 291 15.23 -1.51 23.01
N ASN A 292 15.57 -1.91 21.77
CA ASN A 292 16.76 -2.70 21.47
C ASN A 292 17.94 -1.85 20.94
N ASN A 293 17.85 -0.52 21.01
CA ASN A 293 18.85 0.44 20.50
C ASN A 293 19.34 0.14 19.08
N ARG A 294 18.42 -0.14 18.16
CA ARG A 294 18.72 -0.50 16.76
C ARG A 294 17.72 0.11 15.79
N TYR A 295 18.06 0.08 14.51
CA TYR A 295 17.09 0.10 13.43
C TYR A 295 16.86 -1.30 12.91
N VAL A 296 15.59 -1.66 12.70
CA VAL A 296 15.23 -2.80 11.87
C VAL A 296 15.12 -2.30 10.44
N ILE A 297 15.94 -2.88 9.55
CA ILE A 297 15.98 -2.51 8.14
C ILE A 297 15.22 -3.54 7.32
N ALA A 298 14.26 -3.05 6.53
CA ALA A 298 13.58 -3.83 5.50
C ALA A 298 13.89 -3.21 4.13
N ASP A 299 14.64 -3.95 3.34
CA ASP A 299 15.28 -3.46 2.12
C ASP A 299 14.82 -4.31 0.93
N GLY A 300 13.92 -3.74 0.12
CA GLY A 300 13.39 -4.39 -1.06
C GLY A 300 14.02 -3.85 -2.35
N TYR A 301 14.30 -4.73 -3.31
CA TYR A 301 14.73 -4.34 -4.65
C TYR A 301 14.17 -5.26 -5.72
N ILE A 302 14.05 -4.75 -6.94
CA ILE A 302 13.43 -5.45 -8.07
C ILE A 302 14.39 -5.47 -9.25
N TYR A 303 14.55 -6.64 -9.85
CA TYR A 303 15.17 -6.80 -11.16
C TYR A 303 14.12 -7.36 -12.13
N ALA A 304 13.54 -6.49 -12.94
CA ALA A 304 12.48 -6.87 -13.88
C ALA A 304 12.53 -6.00 -15.15
N PRO A 305 13.57 -6.14 -16.00
CA PRO A 305 13.67 -5.37 -17.23
C PRO A 305 12.42 -5.56 -18.10
N SER A 306 12.01 -4.49 -18.78
CA SER A 306 10.85 -4.45 -19.69
C SER A 306 9.48 -4.72 -19.05
N LEU A 307 9.37 -4.82 -17.72
CA LEU A 307 8.09 -4.86 -17.01
C LEU A 307 7.86 -3.58 -16.22
N ASP A 308 6.60 -3.19 -16.06
CA ASP A 308 6.20 -2.16 -15.10
C ASP A 308 6.52 -2.64 -13.68
N LYS A 309 7.12 -1.77 -12.85
CA LYS A 309 7.59 -2.11 -11.51
C LYS A 309 6.74 -1.52 -10.39
N ARG A 310 5.85 -0.57 -10.65
CA ARG A 310 5.01 0.08 -9.62
C ARG A 310 4.26 -0.93 -8.76
N ASP A 311 3.67 -1.96 -9.38
CA ASP A 311 2.93 -3.00 -8.64
C ASP A 311 3.85 -3.94 -7.85
N PHE A 312 5.10 -4.14 -8.29
CA PHE A 312 6.10 -4.92 -7.55
C PHE A 312 6.65 -4.14 -6.35
N VAL A 313 6.89 -2.83 -6.51
CA VAL A 313 7.25 -1.93 -5.41
C VAL A 313 6.12 -1.91 -4.38
N PHE A 314 4.87 -1.81 -4.83
CA PHE A 314 3.70 -1.84 -3.95
C PHE A 314 3.55 -3.18 -3.20
N GLU A 315 3.93 -4.30 -3.83
CA GLU A 315 3.97 -5.61 -3.17
C GLU A 315 5.02 -5.65 -2.05
N LEU A 316 6.25 -5.18 -2.31
CA LEU A 316 7.30 -5.07 -1.29
C LEU A 316 6.86 -4.14 -0.15
N GLU A 317 6.34 -2.96 -0.47
CA GLU A 317 5.83 -2.01 0.51
C GLU A 317 4.75 -2.64 1.40
N SER A 318 3.82 -3.41 0.82
CA SER A 318 2.77 -4.06 1.59
C SER A 318 3.29 -5.15 2.53
N ILE A 319 4.34 -5.88 2.13
CA ILE A 319 5.05 -6.85 2.99
C ILE A 319 5.74 -6.11 4.12
N ILE A 320 6.50 -5.06 3.82
CA ILE A 320 7.23 -4.26 4.81
C ILE A 320 6.28 -3.62 5.82
N LYS A 321 5.14 -3.08 5.36
CA LYS A 321 4.10 -2.51 6.22
C LYS A 321 3.35 -3.53 7.08
N SER A 322 3.65 -4.82 6.96
CA SER A 322 3.15 -5.87 7.87
C SER A 322 4.10 -6.15 9.03
N ILE A 323 5.28 -5.54 9.04
CA ILE A 323 6.29 -5.73 10.08
C ILE A 323 5.74 -5.29 11.43
N THR A 324 5.98 -6.11 12.45
CA THR A 324 5.80 -5.80 13.87
C THR A 324 7.07 -6.16 14.62
N ILE A 325 7.45 -5.32 15.59
CA ILE A 325 8.69 -5.47 16.36
C ILE A 325 8.30 -5.70 17.82
N LYS A 326 8.75 -6.83 18.36
CA LYS A 326 8.48 -7.28 19.73
C LYS A 326 9.48 -6.72 20.73
#